data_AF-A0A2D6SRT5-F1
#
_entry.id   AF-A0A2D6SRT5-F1
#
_cell.length_a   1.000
_cell.length_b   1.000
_cell.length_c   1.000
_cell.angle_alpha   90.00
_cell.angle_beta   90.00
_cell.angle_gamma   90.00
#
_symmetry.space_group_name_H-M   'P 1'
#
loop_
_entity.id
_entity.type
_entity.pdbx_description
1 polymer ?
#
loop_
_entity_poly.entity_id
_entity_poly.type
_entity_poly.pdbx_seq_one_letter_code
_entity_poly.pdbx_strand_id
1 'polypeptide(L)'
;MSERPIEELPLREMCTNCEHLMQKLIDHVDRGFLPKAERLNELIQESMDDSDSVQDVTIRHDASRVLESEAFTAQAFSETEQYFEAIDRTVAKAIKEPCSFPFGK
;
A
#
# COMPACT_ATOMS: atom_id res chain seq x y z
N MET A 1 -12.65 -5.32 12.96
CA MET A 1 -11.52 -6.05 13.56
C MET A 1 -11.01 -5.17 14.68
N SER A 2 -10.87 -5.68 15.90
CA SER A 2 -10.52 -4.83 17.06
C SER A 2 -9.27 -4.01 16.78
N GLU A 3 -9.43 -2.68 16.73
CA GLU A 3 -8.36 -1.69 16.54
C GLU A 3 -7.50 -1.63 17.80
N ARG A 4 -6.70 -2.67 18.04
CA ARG A 4 -5.57 -2.52 18.95
C ARG A 4 -4.54 -1.64 18.22
N PRO A 5 -4.02 -0.59 18.87
CA PRO A 5 -2.92 0.20 18.34
C PRO A 5 -1.79 -0.71 17.84
N ILE A 6 -1.13 -0.34 16.75
CA ILE A 6 -0.06 -1.16 16.14
C ILE A 6 0.99 -1.50 17.19
N GLU A 7 1.31 -0.55 18.07
CA GLU A 7 2.27 -0.67 19.18
C GLU A 7 1.92 -1.74 20.23
N GLU A 8 0.65 -2.13 20.33
CA GLU A 8 0.19 -3.17 21.28
C GLU A 8 0.21 -4.57 20.66
N LEU A 9 0.51 -4.69 19.36
CA LEU A 9 0.60 -5.96 18.68
C LEU A 9 1.93 -6.66 19.01
N PRO A 10 1.93 -7.99 19.21
CA PRO A 10 3.15 -8.77 19.21
C PRO A 10 3.93 -8.57 17.91
N LEU A 11 5.27 -8.56 17.97
CA LEU A 11 6.14 -8.39 16.80
C LEU A 11 5.78 -9.35 15.64
N ARG A 12 5.44 -10.61 15.97
CA ARG A 12 4.98 -11.58 14.98
C ARG A 12 3.70 -11.14 14.27
N GLU A 13 2.71 -10.61 15.01
CA GLU A 13 1.46 -10.10 14.43
C GLU A 13 1.73 -8.84 13.57
N MET A 14 2.62 -7.94 14.02
CA MET A 14 3.06 -6.79 13.22
C MET A 14 3.64 -7.24 11.87
N CYS A 15 4.58 -8.19 11.87
CA CYS A 15 5.20 -8.70 10.65
C CYS A 15 4.17 -9.38 9.72
N THR A 16 3.28 -10.22 10.26
CA THR A 16 2.24 -10.88 9.46
C THR A 16 1.26 -9.88 8.86
N ASN A 17 0.84 -8.87 9.61
CA ASN A 17 -0.07 -7.84 9.11
C ASN A 17 0.61 -6.97 8.04
N CYS A 18 1.88 -6.61 8.25
CA CYS A 18 2.70 -5.89 7.27
C CYS A 18 2.86 -6.69 5.97
N GLU A 19 3.17 -7.98 6.05
CA GLU A 19 3.29 -8.88 4.89
C GLU A 19 1.98 -8.94 4.09
N HIS A 20 0.84 -9.11 4.78
CA HIS A 20 -0.47 -9.12 4.14
C HIS A 20 -0.79 -7.80 3.43
N LEU A 21 -0.40 -6.69 4.04
CA LEU A 21 -0.62 -5.36 3.47
C LEU A 21 0.29 -5.10 2.27
N MET A 22 1.55 -5.55 2.32
CA MET A 22 2.45 -5.53 1.16
C MET A 22 1.91 -6.37 0.01
N GLN A 23 1.39 -7.57 0.27
CA GLN A 23 0.82 -8.41 -0.79
C GLN A 23 -0.38 -7.73 -1.45
N LYS A 24 -1.25 -7.10 -0.66
CA LYS A 24 -2.36 -6.30 -1.18
C LYS A 24 -1.89 -5.12 -2.03
N LEU A 25 -0.83 -4.45 -1.59
CA LEU A 25 -0.25 -3.33 -2.33
C LEU A 25 0.29 -3.80 -3.69
N ILE A 26 1.05 -4.89 -3.71
CA ILE A 26 1.56 -5.51 -4.94
C ILE A 26 0.40 -5.89 -5.86
N ASP A 27 -0.59 -6.62 -5.35
CA ASP A 27 -1.74 -7.06 -6.14
C ASP A 27 -2.52 -5.87 -6.72
N HIS A 28 -2.66 -4.78 -5.96
CA HIS A 28 -3.37 -3.58 -6.43
C HIS A 28 -2.56 -2.79 -7.45
N VAL A 29 -1.23 -2.70 -7.31
CA VAL A 29 -0.38 -2.05 -8.31
C VAL A 29 -0.46 -2.81 -9.63
N ASP A 30 -0.29 -4.14 -9.58
CA ASP A 30 -0.24 -5.00 -10.75
C ASP A 30 -1.59 -5.12 -11.47
N ARG A 31 -2.68 -5.28 -10.71
CA ARG A 31 -4.00 -5.60 -11.27
C ARG A 31 -4.97 -4.43 -11.27
N GLY A 32 -4.67 -3.39 -10.51
CA GLY A 32 -5.53 -2.23 -10.31
C GLY A 32 -4.97 -0.98 -10.97
N PHE A 33 -3.80 -0.54 -10.55
CA PHE A 33 -3.22 0.74 -10.96
C PHE A 33 -2.62 0.70 -12.38
N LEU A 34 -1.68 -0.21 -12.63
CA LEU A 34 -0.96 -0.27 -13.92
C LEU A 34 -1.91 -0.44 -15.12
N PRO A 35 -2.88 -1.38 -15.10
CA PRO A 35 -3.76 -1.56 -16.26
C PRO A 35 -4.66 -0.34 -16.53
N LYS A 36 -5.05 0.41 -15.49
CA LYS A 36 -5.83 1.65 -15.65
C LYS A 36 -4.97 2.76 -16.25
N ALA A 37 -3.71 2.87 -15.84
CA ALA A 37 -2.78 3.86 -16.37
C ALA A 37 -2.44 3.58 -17.83
N GLU A 38 -2.18 2.31 -18.19
CA GLU A 38 -1.93 1.87 -19.56
C GLU A 38 -3.14 2.19 -20.47
N ARG A 39 -4.34 1.82 -20.05
CA ARG A 39 -5.58 2.12 -20.78
C ARG A 39 -5.80 3.63 -20.99
N LEU A 40 -5.53 4.45 -19.97
CA LEU A 40 -5.64 5.90 -20.12
C LEU A 40 -4.63 6.42 -21.14
N ASN A 41 -3.40 5.89 -21.13
CA ASN A 41 -2.37 6.27 -22.08
C ASN A 41 -2.76 5.88 -23.52
N GLU A 42 -3.32 4.68 -23.72
CA GLU A 42 -3.87 4.23 -25.01
C GLU A 42 -4.98 5.18 -25.50
N LEU A 43 -5.93 5.54 -24.64
CA LEU A 43 -7.01 6.47 -24.98
C LEU A 43 -6.50 7.88 -25.36
N ILE A 44 -5.47 8.35 -24.65
CA ILE A 44 -4.84 9.63 -24.98
C ILE A 44 -4.19 9.54 -26.37
N GLN A 45 -3.47 8.45 -26.67
CA GLN A 45 -2.86 8.24 -27.98
C GLN A 45 -3.92 8.17 -29.11
N GLU A 46 -5.00 7.41 -28.91
CA GLU A 46 -6.12 7.33 -29.86
C GLU A 46 -6.74 8.71 -30.13
N SER A 47 -6.91 9.54 -29.09
CA SER A 47 -7.44 10.89 -29.24
C SER A 47 -6.52 11.85 -30.00
N MET A 48 -5.21 11.59 -30.03
CA MET A 48 -4.25 12.37 -30.81
C MET A 48 -4.27 11.99 -32.28
N ASP A 49 -4.51 10.71 -32.59
CA ASP A 49 -4.56 10.19 -33.94
C ASP A 49 -5.93 10.42 -34.63
N ASP A 50 -7.04 10.37 -33.87
CA ASP A 50 -8.39 10.60 -34.39
C ASP A 50 -9.29 11.34 -33.36
N SER A 51 -9.20 12.67 -33.33
CA SER A 51 -9.78 13.52 -32.29
C SER A 51 -11.30 13.47 -32.16
N ASP A 52 -12.01 13.03 -33.20
CA ASP A 52 -13.47 12.91 -33.18
C ASP A 52 -13.96 11.58 -32.59
N SER A 53 -13.06 10.61 -32.36
CA SER A 53 -13.42 9.25 -31.90
C SER A 53 -13.52 9.13 -30.37
N VAL A 54 -12.72 9.89 -29.61
CA VAL A 54 -12.66 9.83 -28.14
C VAL A 54 -13.30 11.08 -27.54
N GLN A 55 -14.39 10.89 -26.79
CA GLN A 55 -15.01 11.99 -26.06
C GLN A 55 -14.16 12.39 -24.85
N ASP A 56 -14.01 13.70 -24.61
CA ASP A 56 -13.33 14.27 -23.44
C ASP A 56 -13.87 13.74 -22.09
N VAL A 57 -15.17 13.40 -22.03
CA VAL A 57 -15.77 12.76 -20.84
C VAL A 57 -15.16 11.39 -20.54
N THR A 58 -14.76 10.63 -21.56
CA THR A 58 -14.15 9.30 -21.44
C THR A 58 -12.75 9.41 -20.84
N ILE A 59 -11.95 10.37 -21.34
CA ILE A 59 -10.60 10.63 -20.82
C ILE A 59 -10.67 11.07 -19.35
N ARG A 60 -11.57 12.01 -19.02
CA ARG A 60 -11.76 12.47 -17.63
C ARG A 60 -12.24 11.37 -16.70
N HIS A 61 -13.12 10.49 -17.18
CA HIS A 61 -13.58 9.34 -16.41
C HIS A 61 -12.43 8.37 -16.12
N ASP A 62 -11.65 7.97 -17.12
CA ASP A 62 -10.56 7.02 -16.93
C ASP A 62 -9.39 7.63 -16.13
N ALA A 63 -9.14 8.93 -16.27
CA ALA A 63 -8.24 9.69 -15.38
C ALA A 63 -8.70 9.64 -13.91
N SER A 64 -9.99 9.85 -13.65
CA SER A 64 -10.54 9.74 -12.29
C SER A 64 -10.31 8.36 -11.68
N ARG A 65 -10.47 7.29 -12.48
CA ARG A 65 -10.23 5.91 -12.02
C ARG A 65 -8.78 5.61 -11.71
N VAL A 66 -7.83 6.24 -12.43
CA VAL A 66 -6.40 6.16 -12.12
C VAL A 66 -6.11 6.87 -10.80
N LEU A 67 -6.64 8.08 -10.61
CA LEU A 67 -6.46 8.86 -9.38
C LEU A 67 -7.03 8.16 -8.14
N GLU A 68 -8.23 7.55 -8.25
CA GLU A 68 -8.78 6.73 -7.16
C GLU A 68 -7.88 5.54 -6.81
N SER A 69 -7.27 4.93 -7.84
CA SER A 69 -6.36 3.80 -7.66
C SER A 69 -5.04 4.24 -7.01
N GLU A 70 -4.55 5.43 -7.35
CA GLU A 70 -3.39 6.07 -6.75
C GLU A 70 -3.63 6.40 -5.27
N ALA A 71 -4.78 7.01 -4.94
CA ALA A 71 -5.14 7.34 -3.57
C ALA A 71 -5.17 6.10 -2.66
N PHE A 72 -5.72 4.97 -3.15
CA PHE A 72 -5.66 3.70 -2.41
C PHE A 72 -4.22 3.23 -2.20
N THR A 73 -3.38 3.33 -3.23
CA THR A 73 -1.96 2.92 -3.18
C THR A 73 -1.21 3.76 -2.16
N ALA A 74 -1.43 5.08 -2.15
CA ALA A 74 -0.81 6.00 -1.20
C ALA A 74 -1.22 5.71 0.24
N GLN A 75 -2.51 5.43 0.48
CA GLN A 75 -3.00 5.05 1.80
C GLN A 75 -2.36 3.74 2.29
N ALA A 76 -2.38 2.69 1.45
CA ALA A 76 -1.77 1.40 1.80
C ALA A 76 -0.25 1.52 2.02
N PHE A 77 0.44 2.36 1.25
CA PHE A 77 1.85 2.63 1.46
C PHE A 77 2.10 3.29 2.84
N SER A 78 1.32 4.31 3.19
CA SER A 78 1.40 4.97 4.50
C SER A 78 1.11 4.01 5.67
N GLU A 79 0.12 3.14 5.53
CA GLU A 79 -0.15 2.09 6.53
C GLU A 79 1.04 1.11 6.65
N THR A 80 1.68 0.75 5.54
CA THR A 80 2.88 -0.10 5.55
C THR A 80 4.05 0.57 6.29
N GLU A 81 4.30 1.85 6.04
CA GLU A 81 5.34 2.61 6.74
C GLU A 81 5.14 2.60 8.25
N GLN A 82 3.90 2.78 8.72
CA GLN A 82 3.59 2.72 10.16
C GLN A 82 3.95 1.35 10.78
N TYR A 83 3.71 0.25 10.05
CA TYR A 83 4.15 -1.08 10.49
C TYR A 83 5.67 -1.20 10.52
N PHE A 84 6.39 -0.70 9.51
CA PHE A 84 7.86 -0.75 9.50
C PHE A 84 8.46 0.05 10.66
N GLU A 85 7.96 1.25 10.92
CA GLU A 85 8.41 2.04 12.05
C GLU A 85 8.13 1.35 13.39
N ALA A 86 6.94 0.75 13.56
CA ALA A 86 6.59 0.04 14.79
C ALA A 86 7.46 -1.21 15.01
N ILE A 87 7.76 -1.95 13.94
CA ILE A 87 8.68 -3.10 13.95
C ILE A 87 10.08 -2.63 14.34
N ASP A 88 10.61 -1.58 13.72
CA ASP A 88 11.93 -1.03 14.02
C ASP A 88 12.05 -0.59 15.48
N ARG A 89 11.06 0.15 15.99
CA ARG A 89 10.98 0.55 17.40
C ARG A 89 10.99 -0.66 18.34
N THR A 90 10.22 -1.70 18.02
CA THR A 90 10.09 -2.91 18.85
C THR A 90 11.39 -3.72 18.87
N VAL A 91 12.02 -3.90 17.71
CA VAL A 91 13.30 -4.60 17.57
C VAL A 91 14.42 -3.83 18.27
N ALA A 92 14.49 -2.51 18.09
CA ALA A 92 15.47 -1.66 18.75
C ALA A 92 15.35 -1.72 20.29
N LYS A 93 14.12 -1.80 20.82
CA LYS A 93 13.88 -1.99 22.25
C LYS A 93 14.38 -3.35 22.73
N ALA A 94 14.05 -4.43 22.01
CA ALA A 94 14.47 -5.79 22.36
C ALA A 94 16.00 -5.97 22.35
N ILE A 95 16.73 -5.24 21.48
CA ILE A 95 18.19 -5.27 21.43
C ILE A 95 18.83 -4.42 22.54
N LYS A 96 18.20 -3.30 22.92
CA LYS A 96 18.73 -2.38 23.96
C LYS A 96 18.46 -2.87 25.39
N GLU A 97 17.40 -3.61 25.62
CA GLU A 97 17.12 -4.24 26.90
C GLU A 97 17.88 -5.58 26.97
N PRO A 98 18.97 -5.71 27.78
CA PRO A 98 19.57 -7.02 27.99
C PRO A 98 18.49 -7.93 28.56
N CYS A 99 18.21 -9.04 27.88
CA CYS A 99 17.29 -10.05 28.38
C CYS A 99 17.72 -10.46 29.79
N SER A 100 17.03 -9.95 30.81
CA SER A 100 17.07 -10.53 32.14
C SER A 100 16.36 -11.87 32.04
N PHE A 101 17.12 -12.90 31.66
CA PHE A 101 16.68 -14.28 31.80
C PHE A 101 16.70 -14.60 33.29
N PRO A 102 15.55 -14.84 33.95
CA PRO A 102 15.56 -15.46 35.25
C PRO A 102 15.72 -16.96 35.01
N PHE A 103 16.95 -17.42 34.74
CA PHE A 103 17.25 -18.82 35.00
C PHE A 103 17.33 -18.97 36.51
N GLY A 104 16.21 -19.36 37.11
CA GLY A 104 16.12 -19.67 38.52
C GLY A 104 16.92 -20.93 38.86
N LYS A 105 17.85 -20.80 39.80
CA LYS A 105 17.80 -21.34 41.17
C LYS A 105 19.08 -20.97 41.91
#